data_AF-A0A317ZGA9-F1
#
_entry.id   AF-A0A317ZGA9-F1
#
_cell.length_a   1.000
_cell.length_b   1.000
_cell.length_c   1.000
_cell.angle_alpha   90.00
_cell.angle_beta   90.00
_cell.angle_gamma   90.00
#
_symmetry.space_group_name_H-M   'P 1'
#
loop_
_entity.id
_entity.type
_entity.pdbx_description
1 polymer ?
#
loop_
_entity_poly.entity_id
_entity_poly.type
_entity_poly.pdbx_seq_one_letter_code
_entity_poly.pdbx_strand_id
1 'polypeptide(L)'
;MPLSRITSTFSFSSKSGDLRSRERRSPDLHHSILMIRIFLFALLTPCLYGTTLTDTQGRSIEVDILEVSDDSVKVRRSDGYVFNIPFSSLSTESKGKLKQSSESEPTNETYDFESLNQLLELKLWKDTNLWDDPVDQVAKRLGWPRESKTGTQSSYRIYFRRENSIAGARPYTAVLYGREGKVDYLSVMFANKGDSVPPGSVEDMDEAFEKVNDAIDADLESISARFDTLGESQNEIGGISRGMKERAVRWDTGNNSFWLAAVENEYIALRIMPPELADTWGRPEYQSDETVRQAAAANVKENKFGDVLIQNIPMVNQGPKGYCVPATIERCLRYMGIRADMYTLAMAGSTTIGGGTRLSDIIEGTSSYVRRSSRKMETISDDVSIKTVSEYIDQGQPLMWTMYSTNAYNRIANSITKQRRGATDYKEWRKTLRDILRDAPDLLPDRTQGHLCMIVGYNKNTDEIAVSDSWGPRYELRWITAEQADMVSQGSFYIIDF
;
A
#
# COMPACT_ATOMS: atom_id res chain seq x y z
N MET A 1 -29.50 6.19 -77.81
CA MET A 1 -30.25 5.20 -77.00
C MET A 1 -29.46 4.92 -75.73
N PRO A 2 -30.02 5.17 -74.53
CA PRO A 2 -29.30 5.21 -73.25
C PRO A 2 -29.71 4.09 -72.28
N LEU A 3 -29.03 4.03 -71.12
CA LEU A 3 -29.53 3.67 -69.77
C LEU A 3 -28.41 4.07 -68.77
N SER A 4 -28.44 5.21 -68.06
CA SER A 4 -29.14 5.59 -66.80
C SER A 4 -28.81 4.66 -65.60
N ARG A 5 -28.44 5.08 -64.37
CA ARG A 5 -28.99 6.10 -63.43
C ARG A 5 -27.88 6.56 -62.43
N ILE A 6 -27.65 7.85 -62.12
CA ILE A 6 -28.34 8.82 -61.18
C ILE A 6 -28.16 8.41 -59.70
N THR A 7 -27.23 8.96 -58.88
CA THR A 7 -27.15 10.28 -58.15
C THR A 7 -28.34 10.55 -57.21
N SER A 8 -28.30 11.20 -56.04
CA SER A 8 -27.29 11.78 -55.15
C SER A 8 -28.05 12.34 -53.92
N THR A 9 -27.43 12.28 -52.74
CA THR A 9 -27.39 13.24 -51.61
C THR A 9 -28.41 14.39 -51.42
N PHE A 10 -28.60 14.68 -50.11
CA PHE A 10 -28.63 15.98 -49.39
C PHE A 10 -29.93 16.45 -48.71
N SER A 11 -29.66 17.09 -47.56
CA SER A 11 -30.45 17.59 -46.43
C SER A 11 -31.44 18.73 -46.73
N PHE A 12 -32.42 18.98 -45.84
CA PHE A 12 -32.42 20.14 -44.92
C PHE A 12 -33.59 20.14 -43.92
N SER A 13 -33.34 20.88 -42.84
CA SER A 13 -34.14 21.29 -41.68
C SER A 13 -35.53 21.88 -41.94
N SER A 14 -36.50 21.67 -41.04
CA SER A 14 -36.94 22.69 -40.05
C SER A 14 -38.39 22.55 -39.56
N LYS A 15 -38.52 22.65 -38.23
CA LYS A 15 -39.53 23.33 -37.40
C LYS A 15 -41.05 23.11 -37.59
N SER A 16 -41.63 22.88 -36.40
CA SER A 16 -42.83 23.52 -35.79
C SER A 16 -44.16 22.79 -35.86
N GLY A 17 -44.86 22.77 -34.71
CA GLY A 17 -46.32 22.89 -34.66
C GLY A 17 -47.11 21.82 -33.91
N ASP A 18 -47.37 22.09 -32.63
CA ASP A 18 -48.64 21.92 -31.90
C ASP A 18 -49.29 20.57 -31.54
N LEU A 19 -49.30 20.32 -30.22
CA LEU A 19 -50.47 20.30 -29.33
C LEU A 19 -51.78 19.63 -29.81
N ARG A 20 -52.16 18.49 -29.18
CA ARG A 20 -53.30 18.38 -28.22
C ARG A 20 -53.75 16.93 -27.96
N SER A 21 -53.84 16.62 -26.66
CA SER A 21 -54.88 15.84 -25.95
C SER A 21 -55.39 14.49 -26.48
N ARG A 22 -55.29 13.45 -25.63
CA ARG A 22 -56.42 12.60 -25.17
C ARG A 22 -55.88 11.56 -24.17
N GLU A 23 -56.18 11.73 -22.89
CA GLU A 23 -57.31 11.11 -22.14
C GLU A 23 -56.82 9.91 -21.32
N ARG A 24 -56.69 10.16 -20.01
CA ARG A 24 -56.52 9.17 -18.96
C ARG A 24 -57.81 8.36 -18.80
N ARG A 25 -57.67 7.05 -18.63
CA ARG A 25 -58.58 6.23 -17.82
C ARG A 25 -57.75 5.32 -16.93
N SER A 26 -57.76 5.60 -15.64
CA SER A 26 -57.65 4.59 -14.59
C SER A 26 -58.96 3.80 -14.52
N PRO A 27 -58.91 2.59 -13.96
CA PRO A 27 -59.71 2.39 -12.76
C PRO A 27 -58.96 1.67 -11.63
N ASP A 28 -59.39 2.03 -10.44
CA ASP A 28 -59.01 1.54 -9.12
C ASP A 28 -59.19 0.02 -8.94
N LEU A 29 -58.39 -0.55 -8.04
CA LEU A 29 -58.87 -1.63 -7.16
C LEU A 29 -58.25 -1.48 -5.75
N HIS A 30 -59.17 -1.36 -4.78
CA HIS A 30 -58.96 -1.26 -3.33
C HIS A 30 -58.02 -2.34 -2.76
N HIS A 31 -56.99 -1.95 -2.00
CA HIS A 31 -56.98 -1.88 -0.53
C HIS A 31 -57.48 -3.15 0.19
N SER A 32 -56.54 -4.02 0.53
CA SER A 32 -56.61 -4.90 1.70
C SER A 32 -55.31 -4.73 2.48
N ILE A 33 -55.41 -4.05 3.61
CA ILE A 33 -54.34 -3.78 4.57
C ILE A 33 -54.08 -5.07 5.34
N LEU A 34 -52.97 -5.74 5.05
CA LEU A 34 -52.38 -6.74 5.94
C LEU A 34 -51.16 -6.08 6.61
N MET A 35 -51.37 -5.55 7.82
CA MET A 35 -50.29 -5.09 8.69
C MET A 35 -49.46 -6.30 9.14
N ILE A 36 -48.38 -6.60 8.41
CA ILE A 36 -47.32 -7.46 8.91
C ILE A 36 -46.51 -6.63 9.91
N ARG A 37 -46.78 -6.83 11.20
CA ARG A 37 -45.87 -6.40 12.28
C ARG A 37 -44.62 -7.27 12.22
N ILE A 38 -43.60 -6.80 11.52
CA ILE A 38 -42.24 -7.34 11.65
C ILE A 38 -41.72 -6.87 13.02
N PHE A 39 -41.73 -7.77 14.00
CA PHE A 39 -40.88 -7.63 15.18
C PHE A 39 -39.43 -7.82 14.71
N LEU A 40 -38.74 -6.72 14.44
CA LEU A 40 -37.30 -6.71 14.36
C LEU A 40 -36.78 -6.93 15.79
N PHE A 41 -36.55 -8.19 16.17
CA PHE A 41 -35.61 -8.48 17.25
C PHE A 41 -34.23 -8.16 16.68
N ALA A 42 -33.79 -6.92 16.88
CA ALA A 42 -32.37 -6.62 16.85
C ALA A 42 -31.76 -7.41 18.02
N LEU A 43 -31.19 -8.58 17.72
CA LEU A 43 -30.16 -9.17 18.55
C LEU A 43 -29.00 -8.17 18.53
N LEU A 44 -29.04 -7.22 19.46
CA LEU A 44 -27.89 -6.45 19.90
C LEU A 44 -26.92 -7.47 20.49
N THR A 45 -26.03 -8.00 19.67
CA THR A 45 -24.78 -8.57 20.14
C THR A 45 -24.07 -7.46 20.94
N PRO A 46 -23.74 -7.68 22.22
CA PRO A 46 -23.00 -6.69 22.98
C PRO A 46 -21.60 -6.60 22.39
N CYS A 47 -21.31 -5.49 21.69
CA CYS A 47 -19.92 -5.04 21.56
C CYS A 47 -19.40 -4.79 22.98
N LEU A 48 -18.40 -5.55 23.38
CA LEU A 48 -17.68 -5.45 24.63
C LEU A 48 -16.23 -5.08 24.21
N TYR A 49 -15.57 -4.01 24.64
CA TYR A 49 -15.75 -3.16 25.83
C TYR A 49 -15.20 -1.73 25.58
N GLY A 50 -16.07 -0.72 25.53
CA GLY A 50 -15.67 0.66 25.87
C GLY A 50 -15.78 0.85 27.38
N THR A 51 -14.75 1.39 28.04
CA THR A 51 -14.86 1.75 29.46
C THR A 51 -15.60 3.07 29.61
N THR A 52 -16.72 3.06 30.32
CA THR A 52 -17.43 4.30 30.66
C THR A 52 -16.73 5.01 31.82
N LEU A 53 -16.14 6.16 31.54
CA LEU A 53 -15.58 7.08 32.52
C LEU A 53 -16.56 8.24 32.77
N THR A 54 -16.76 8.58 34.03
CA THR A 54 -17.68 9.63 34.49
C THR A 54 -16.90 10.67 35.26
N ASP A 55 -17.11 11.93 34.92
CA ASP A 55 -16.46 13.07 35.57
C ASP A 55 -17.14 13.45 36.91
N THR A 56 -16.54 14.39 37.64
CA THR A 56 -17.08 14.89 38.92
C THR A 56 -18.40 15.67 38.80
N GLN A 57 -18.82 16.00 37.57
CA GLN A 57 -20.08 16.67 37.26
C GLN A 57 -21.17 15.69 36.77
N GLY A 58 -20.87 14.39 36.72
CA GLY A 58 -21.80 13.35 36.29
C GLY A 58 -21.90 13.18 34.77
N ARG A 59 -21.00 13.78 33.99
CA ARG A 59 -20.91 13.57 32.54
C ARG A 59 -20.11 12.32 32.26
N SER A 60 -20.65 11.44 31.41
CA SER A 60 -20.02 10.16 31.07
C SER A 60 -19.52 10.16 29.63
N ILE A 61 -18.44 9.43 29.42
CA ILE A 61 -17.89 9.16 28.10
C ILE A 61 -17.46 7.70 28.01
N GLU A 62 -17.75 7.07 26.88
CA GLU A 62 -17.31 5.73 26.56
C GLU A 62 -16.00 5.82 25.77
N VAL A 63 -14.95 5.19 26.30
CA VAL A 63 -13.59 5.29 25.78
C VAL A 63 -12.81 4.01 25.99
N ASP A 64 -11.81 3.78 25.14
CA ASP A 64 -10.79 2.76 25.35
C ASP A 64 -9.66 3.37 26.19
N ILE A 65 -9.23 2.66 27.24
CA ILE A 65 -8.11 3.08 28.08
C ILE A 65 -6.82 2.67 27.38
N LEU A 66 -5.95 3.64 27.09
CA LEU A 66 -4.66 3.39 26.43
C LEU A 66 -3.51 3.30 27.43
N GLU A 67 -3.49 4.21 28.40
CA GLU A 67 -2.40 4.31 29.38
C GLU A 67 -2.93 4.97 30.65
N VAL A 68 -2.53 4.47 31.81
CA VAL A 68 -2.90 5.02 33.12
C VAL A 68 -1.62 5.53 33.78
N SER A 69 -1.49 6.85 33.94
CA SER A 69 -0.37 7.50 34.63
C SER A 69 -0.76 7.83 36.09
N ASP A 70 0.17 8.39 36.87
CA ASP A 70 -0.07 8.75 38.27
C ASP A 70 -1.16 9.83 38.45
N ASP A 71 -1.33 10.73 37.48
CA ASP A 71 -2.19 11.92 37.59
C ASP A 71 -3.31 11.99 36.53
N SER A 72 -3.29 11.12 35.54
CA SER A 72 -4.18 11.18 34.37
C SER A 72 -4.31 9.81 33.69
N VAL A 73 -5.35 9.67 32.86
CA VAL A 73 -5.53 8.52 31.97
C VAL A 73 -5.59 8.98 30.52
N LYS A 74 -4.80 8.34 29.66
CA LYS A 74 -4.83 8.51 28.22
C LYS A 74 -5.89 7.57 27.65
N VAL A 75 -6.82 8.13 26.87
CA VAL A 75 -7.97 7.39 26.36
C VAL A 75 -8.20 7.66 24.88
N ARG A 76 -8.88 6.72 24.20
CA ARG A 76 -9.32 6.82 22.82
C ARG A 76 -10.84 6.81 22.75
N ARG A 77 -11.44 7.72 22.00
CA ARG A 77 -12.88 7.67 21.68
C ARG A 77 -13.10 6.80 20.44
N SER A 78 -14.35 6.39 20.21
CA SER A 78 -14.76 5.59 19.05
C SER A 78 -14.49 6.25 17.68
N ASP A 79 -14.27 7.57 17.64
CA ASP A 79 -13.86 8.32 16.44
C ASP A 79 -12.33 8.31 16.23
N GLY A 80 -11.58 7.61 17.09
CA GLY A 80 -10.12 7.51 17.06
C GLY A 80 -9.39 8.67 17.74
N TYR A 81 -10.11 9.67 18.27
CA TYR A 81 -9.48 10.82 18.93
C TYR A 81 -8.86 10.43 20.28
N VAL A 82 -7.57 10.73 20.46
CA VAL A 82 -6.80 10.42 21.66
C VAL A 82 -6.57 11.68 22.49
N PHE A 83 -6.83 11.59 23.80
CA PHE A 83 -6.63 12.69 24.73
C PHE A 83 -6.45 12.17 26.16
N ASN A 84 -5.95 13.05 27.04
CA ASN A 84 -5.74 12.74 28.45
C ASN A 84 -6.88 13.30 29.30
N ILE A 85 -7.38 12.49 30.22
CA ILE A 85 -8.33 12.89 31.25
C ILE A 85 -7.59 12.97 32.59
N PRO A 86 -7.44 14.15 33.20
CA PRO A 86 -6.85 14.26 34.53
C PRO A 86 -7.66 13.48 35.56
N PHE A 87 -7.03 12.74 36.47
CA PHE A 87 -7.75 12.07 37.54
C PHE A 87 -8.55 13.05 38.39
N SER A 88 -8.07 14.28 38.58
CA SER A 88 -8.80 15.31 39.31
C SER A 88 -10.20 15.58 38.75
N SER A 89 -10.45 15.34 37.45
CA SER A 89 -11.75 15.52 36.82
C SER A 89 -12.66 14.30 36.92
N LEU A 90 -12.14 13.11 37.28
CA LEU A 90 -12.90 11.86 37.33
C LEU A 90 -13.60 11.61 38.68
N SER A 91 -14.76 10.98 38.61
CA SER A 91 -15.51 10.48 39.77
C SER A 91 -14.73 9.39 40.53
N THR A 92 -15.06 9.18 41.80
CA THR A 92 -14.44 8.13 42.64
C THR A 92 -14.68 6.73 42.07
N GLU A 93 -15.84 6.48 41.46
CA GLU A 93 -16.17 5.20 40.83
C GLU A 93 -15.29 4.95 39.60
N SER A 94 -15.13 5.94 38.72
CA SER A 94 -14.26 5.82 37.54
C SER A 94 -12.79 5.70 37.91
N LYS A 95 -12.33 6.38 38.96
CA LYS A 95 -10.99 6.15 39.54
C LYS A 95 -10.81 4.73 40.06
N GLY A 96 -11.85 4.15 40.68
CA GLY A 96 -11.85 2.77 41.14
C GLY A 96 -11.72 1.76 39.98
N LYS A 97 -12.47 1.99 38.89
CA LYS A 97 -12.37 1.19 37.65
C LYS A 97 -10.96 1.24 37.05
N LEU A 98 -10.36 2.45 37.03
CA LEU A 98 -9.01 2.66 36.50
C LEU A 98 -7.91 1.98 37.33
N LYS A 99 -8.08 1.93 38.66
CA LYS A 99 -7.16 1.19 39.55
C LYS A 99 -7.28 -0.32 39.41
N GLN A 100 -8.49 -0.84 39.21
CA GLN A 100 -8.69 -2.26 38.89
C GLN A 100 -8.11 -2.62 37.51
N SER A 101 -8.24 -1.73 36.52
CA SER A 101 -7.65 -1.95 35.19
C SER A 101 -6.12 -1.83 35.16
N SER A 102 -5.51 -1.06 36.08
CA SER A 102 -4.04 -1.01 36.22
C SER A 102 -3.45 -2.19 37.00
N GLU A 103 -4.27 -2.88 37.81
CA GLU A 103 -3.89 -4.13 38.50
C GLU A 103 -4.16 -5.37 37.64
N SER A 104 -5.03 -5.27 36.63
CA SER A 104 -5.07 -6.18 35.50
C SER A 104 -4.06 -5.73 34.44
N GLU A 105 -2.76 -5.95 34.71
CA GLU A 105 -1.87 -6.27 33.58
C GLU A 105 -2.55 -7.36 32.75
N PRO A 106 -2.42 -7.35 31.41
CA PRO A 106 -2.95 -8.44 30.60
C PRO A 106 -2.47 -9.73 31.24
N THR A 107 -3.41 -10.57 31.65
CA THR A 107 -3.10 -11.86 32.26
C THR A 107 -2.14 -12.54 31.30
N ASN A 108 -0.87 -12.65 31.73
CA ASN A 108 0.14 -13.50 31.13
C ASN A 108 -0.36 -14.95 31.26
N GLU A 109 -1.38 -15.33 30.48
CA GLU A 109 -1.40 -16.67 29.95
C GLU A 109 -0.13 -16.74 29.12
N THR A 110 0.87 -17.39 29.71
CA THR A 110 2.19 -17.59 29.13
C THR A 110 1.97 -18.51 27.95
N TYR A 111 1.60 -17.93 26.80
CA TYR A 111 1.50 -18.69 25.57
C TYR A 111 2.91 -19.19 25.25
N ASP A 112 2.98 -20.45 24.82
CA ASP A 112 4.24 -21.04 24.44
C ASP A 112 4.66 -20.50 23.06
N PHE A 113 5.65 -19.59 23.03
CA PHE A 113 6.18 -19.03 21.79
C PHE A 113 6.82 -20.10 20.89
N GLU A 114 7.22 -21.25 21.46
CA GLU A 114 7.79 -22.39 20.73
C GLU A 114 6.69 -23.11 19.95
N SER A 115 5.51 -23.27 20.57
CA SER A 115 4.29 -23.70 19.89
C SER A 115 3.87 -22.75 18.77
N LEU A 116 4.01 -21.42 18.92
CA LEU A 116 3.77 -20.47 17.81
C LEU A 116 4.79 -20.61 16.67
N ASN A 117 6.07 -20.82 17.01
CA ASN A 117 7.09 -21.10 16.01
C ASN A 117 6.78 -22.39 15.23
N GLN A 118 6.36 -23.44 15.94
CA GLN A 118 5.89 -24.69 15.32
C GLN A 118 4.60 -24.47 14.53
N LEU A 119 3.74 -23.54 14.97
CA LEU A 119 2.52 -23.18 14.28
C LEU A 119 2.82 -22.61 12.89
N LEU A 120 3.78 -21.69 12.82
CA LEU A 120 4.16 -21.04 11.58
C LEU A 120 5.17 -21.82 10.74
N GLU A 121 5.83 -22.83 11.31
CA GLU A 121 7.04 -23.43 10.73
C GLU A 121 8.17 -22.39 10.53
N LEU A 122 8.21 -21.38 11.40
CA LEU A 122 9.19 -20.30 11.39
C LEU A 122 9.80 -20.14 12.78
N LYS A 123 11.10 -19.83 12.85
CA LYS A 123 11.76 -19.42 14.10
C LYS A 123 11.58 -17.92 14.31
N LEU A 124 10.32 -17.48 14.37
CA LEU A 124 9.97 -16.06 14.44
C LEU A 124 10.17 -15.50 15.86
N TRP A 125 9.75 -16.20 16.91
CA TRP A 125 9.93 -15.79 18.31
C TRP A 125 11.15 -16.44 18.96
N LYS A 126 11.75 -15.74 19.93
CA LYS A 126 12.76 -16.30 20.86
C LYS A 126 12.31 -16.24 22.34
N ASP A 127 11.26 -15.47 22.60
CA ASP A 127 10.57 -15.23 23.86
C ASP A 127 9.14 -14.75 23.53
N THR A 128 8.38 -14.31 24.52
CA THR A 128 6.97 -13.89 24.37
C THR A 128 6.79 -12.46 23.85
N ASN A 129 7.85 -11.74 23.48
CA ASN A 129 7.75 -10.39 22.95
C ASN A 129 8.56 -10.23 21.65
N LEU A 130 7.89 -10.36 20.50
CA LEU A 130 8.54 -10.13 19.20
C LEU A 130 8.82 -8.66 18.92
N TRP A 131 8.05 -7.74 19.51
CA TRP A 131 7.99 -6.35 19.04
C TRP A 131 9.06 -5.46 19.64
N ASP A 132 9.71 -5.87 20.73
CA ASP A 132 10.91 -5.21 21.24
C ASP A 132 12.21 -5.70 20.56
N ASP A 133 12.09 -6.76 19.76
CA ASP A 133 13.19 -7.51 19.19
C ASP A 133 13.86 -6.71 18.05
N PRO A 134 15.21 -6.64 17.99
CA PRO A 134 15.90 -5.97 16.89
C PRO A 134 15.61 -6.67 15.55
N VAL A 135 15.03 -5.96 14.59
CA VAL A 135 14.52 -6.54 13.34
C VAL A 135 15.59 -7.26 12.52
N ASP A 136 16.83 -6.78 12.56
CA ASP A 136 17.96 -7.39 11.85
C ASP A 136 18.37 -8.75 12.47
N GLN A 137 18.22 -8.90 13.79
CA GLN A 137 18.43 -10.18 14.47
C GLN A 137 17.33 -11.19 14.15
N VAL A 138 16.07 -10.74 14.12
CA VAL A 138 14.93 -11.57 13.69
C VAL A 138 15.11 -12.02 12.24
N ALA A 139 15.44 -11.09 11.33
CA ALA A 139 15.69 -11.43 9.93
C ALA A 139 16.85 -12.43 9.77
N LYS A 140 17.94 -12.26 10.54
CA LYS A 140 19.06 -13.21 10.55
C LYS A 140 18.64 -14.59 11.05
N ARG A 141 17.79 -14.66 12.09
CA ARG A 141 17.23 -15.91 12.63
C ARG A 141 16.36 -16.63 11.59
N LEU A 142 15.61 -15.88 10.79
CA LEU A 142 14.78 -16.39 9.70
C LEU A 142 15.59 -16.70 8.42
N GLY A 143 16.81 -16.18 8.30
CA GLY A 143 17.61 -16.26 7.07
C GLY A 143 17.08 -15.37 5.95
N TRP A 144 16.30 -14.33 6.26
CA TRP A 144 15.68 -13.46 5.26
C TRP A 144 16.63 -12.33 4.86
N PRO A 145 16.86 -12.11 3.54
CA PRO A 145 17.81 -11.12 3.09
C PRO A 145 17.25 -9.70 3.27
N ARG A 146 18.13 -8.76 3.60
CA ARG A 146 17.77 -7.35 3.70
C ARG A 146 17.40 -6.79 2.32
N GLU A 147 16.20 -6.26 2.22
CA GLU A 147 15.70 -5.54 1.05
C GLU A 147 16.05 -4.05 1.15
N SER A 148 15.79 -3.45 2.30
CA SER A 148 15.89 -2.00 2.50
C SER A 148 16.32 -1.64 3.93
N LYS A 149 17.05 -0.54 4.07
CA LYS A 149 17.34 0.10 5.35
C LYS A 149 17.51 1.62 5.15
N THR A 150 16.65 2.39 5.81
CA THR A 150 16.70 3.85 5.90
C THR A 150 17.05 4.27 7.33
N GLY A 151 17.01 5.57 7.64
CA GLY A 151 17.19 6.05 9.01
C GLY A 151 16.16 5.53 10.01
N THR A 152 14.91 5.32 9.58
CA THR A 152 13.76 4.98 10.46
C THR A 152 13.10 3.65 10.12
N GLN A 153 13.37 3.07 8.94
CA GLN A 153 12.69 1.86 8.46
C GLN A 153 13.66 0.83 7.92
N SER A 154 13.24 -0.43 7.93
CA SER A 154 13.91 -1.50 7.19
C SER A 154 12.91 -2.53 6.70
N SER A 155 13.28 -3.30 5.69
CA SER A 155 12.52 -4.49 5.27
C SER A 155 13.46 -5.62 4.88
N TYR A 156 13.00 -6.84 5.10
CA TYR A 156 13.69 -8.08 4.78
C TYR A 156 12.71 -8.97 4.03
N ARG A 157 12.94 -9.18 2.73
CA ARG A 157 12.01 -9.88 1.84
C ARG A 157 12.61 -11.16 1.33
N ILE A 158 11.84 -12.23 1.35
CA ILE A 158 12.19 -13.50 0.73
C ILE A 158 11.14 -13.90 -0.32
N TYR A 159 11.61 -14.50 -1.40
CA TYR A 159 10.78 -15.17 -2.40
C TYR A 159 11.01 -16.67 -2.25
N PHE A 160 9.95 -17.42 -1.99
CA PHE A 160 10.07 -18.83 -1.62
C PHE A 160 10.17 -19.73 -2.85
N ARG A 161 10.89 -20.84 -2.69
CA ARG A 161 10.96 -21.92 -3.68
C ARG A 161 9.85 -22.93 -3.41
N ARG A 162 9.65 -23.89 -4.34
CA ARG A 162 8.54 -24.86 -4.29
C ARG A 162 8.49 -25.74 -3.02
N GLU A 163 9.58 -25.85 -2.29
CA GLU A 163 9.75 -26.78 -1.17
C GLU A 163 9.54 -26.13 0.21
N ASN A 164 9.29 -24.83 0.28
CA ASN A 164 9.09 -24.14 1.55
C ASN A 164 7.60 -24.02 1.90
N SER A 165 7.29 -24.13 3.19
CA SER A 165 5.97 -23.91 3.77
C SER A 165 6.02 -22.91 4.91
N ILE A 166 4.90 -22.22 5.13
CA ILE A 166 4.60 -21.43 6.32
C ILE A 166 3.18 -21.81 6.72
N ALA A 167 2.98 -22.18 7.99
CA ALA A 167 1.69 -22.61 8.51
C ALA A 167 1.01 -23.70 7.65
N GLY A 168 1.78 -24.66 7.14
CA GLY A 168 1.27 -25.77 6.32
C GLY A 168 0.95 -25.44 4.86
N ALA A 169 0.94 -24.16 4.47
CA ALA A 169 0.68 -23.73 3.10
C ALA A 169 1.95 -23.18 2.45
N ARG A 170 1.94 -23.10 1.12
CA ARG A 170 3.12 -22.65 0.36
C ARG A 170 3.11 -21.13 0.20
N PRO A 171 4.02 -20.39 0.86
CA PRO A 171 4.14 -18.96 0.62
C PRO A 171 4.75 -18.68 -0.76
N TYR A 172 4.34 -17.56 -1.36
CA TYR A 172 5.02 -16.98 -2.52
C TYR A 172 6.12 -16.01 -2.09
N THR A 173 5.79 -15.06 -1.20
CA THR A 173 6.76 -14.13 -0.61
C THR A 173 6.43 -13.85 0.85
N ALA A 174 7.43 -13.49 1.63
CA ALA A 174 7.23 -12.89 2.95
C ALA A 174 8.15 -11.69 3.14
N VAL A 175 7.69 -10.75 3.95
CA VAL A 175 8.40 -9.53 4.31
C VAL A 175 8.31 -9.33 5.81
N LEU A 176 9.48 -9.12 6.43
CA LEU A 176 9.58 -8.60 7.77
C LEU A 176 9.84 -7.09 7.68
N TYR A 177 8.93 -6.29 8.19
CA TYR A 177 9.06 -4.83 8.27
C TYR A 177 9.61 -4.43 9.64
N GLY A 178 10.54 -3.47 9.64
CA GLY A 178 11.07 -2.88 10.85
C GLY A 178 10.96 -1.37 10.86
N ARG A 179 10.74 -0.82 12.05
CA ARG A 179 10.60 0.62 12.31
C ARG A 179 11.35 0.98 13.59
N GLU A 180 12.11 2.06 13.57
CA GLU A 180 12.99 2.48 14.68
C GLU A 180 13.88 1.34 15.23
N GLY A 181 14.37 0.48 14.32
CA GLY A 181 15.26 -0.64 14.63
C GLY A 181 14.58 -1.89 15.19
N LYS A 182 13.27 -1.87 15.47
CA LYS A 182 12.50 -2.99 16.00
C LYS A 182 11.55 -3.60 14.96
N VAL A 183 11.01 -4.77 15.24
CA VAL A 183 9.97 -5.39 14.40
C VAL A 183 8.71 -4.52 14.41
N ASP A 184 8.17 -4.21 13.23
CA ASP A 184 6.92 -3.45 13.04
C ASP A 184 5.77 -4.42 12.77
N TYR A 185 5.88 -5.22 11.70
CA TYR A 185 4.93 -6.29 11.36
C TYR A 185 5.55 -7.25 10.34
N LEU A 186 4.92 -8.40 10.15
CA LEU A 186 5.27 -9.39 9.14
C LEU A 186 4.09 -9.59 8.19
N SER A 187 4.38 -9.69 6.89
CA SER A 187 3.40 -9.99 5.84
C SER A 187 3.86 -11.22 5.07
N VAL A 188 2.99 -12.22 4.93
CA VAL A 188 3.20 -13.41 4.08
C VAL A 188 2.11 -13.43 3.02
N MET A 189 2.52 -13.48 1.76
CA MET A 189 1.62 -13.67 0.63
C MET A 189 1.71 -15.14 0.18
N PHE A 190 0.61 -15.88 0.25
CA PHE A 190 0.56 -17.30 -0.13
C PHE A 190 0.32 -17.46 -1.62
N ALA A 191 -0.81 -16.92 -2.07
CA ALA A 191 -1.24 -17.05 -3.44
C ALA A 191 -1.72 -15.70 -3.94
N ASN A 192 -1.46 -15.44 -5.22
CA ASN A 192 -2.07 -14.37 -5.99
C ASN A 192 -2.43 -14.97 -7.35
N LYS A 193 -3.67 -14.77 -7.80
CA LYS A 193 -4.19 -15.27 -9.08
C LYS A 193 -3.32 -14.87 -10.26
N GLY A 194 -2.87 -13.62 -10.31
CA GLY A 194 -1.97 -13.13 -11.34
C GLY A 194 -0.62 -13.86 -11.36
N ASP A 195 -0.17 -14.39 -10.22
CA ASP A 195 1.13 -15.06 -10.02
C ASP A 195 1.10 -16.56 -10.24
N SER A 196 -0.08 -17.14 -10.26
CA SER A 196 -0.27 -18.58 -10.31
C SER A 196 -0.42 -19.13 -11.73
N VAL A 197 -0.73 -18.27 -12.73
CA VAL A 197 -0.82 -18.66 -14.15
C VAL A 197 0.16 -17.86 -15.02
N PRO A 198 1.29 -18.44 -15.47
CA PRO A 198 2.21 -17.77 -16.38
C PRO A 198 1.57 -17.49 -17.75
N PRO A 199 1.79 -16.31 -18.36
CA PRO A 199 1.26 -16.00 -19.69
C PRO A 199 1.72 -17.02 -20.75
N GLY A 200 0.79 -17.54 -21.54
CA GLY A 200 1.09 -18.47 -22.64
C GLY A 200 1.48 -19.89 -22.23
N SER A 201 1.28 -20.25 -20.96
CA SER A 201 1.62 -21.58 -20.43
C SER A 201 0.46 -22.57 -20.37
N VAL A 202 -0.77 -22.14 -20.68
CA VAL A 202 -1.97 -22.99 -20.66
C VAL A 202 -2.84 -22.71 -21.89
N GLU A 203 -3.35 -23.78 -22.51
CA GLU A 203 -4.27 -23.71 -23.66
C GLU A 203 -5.66 -23.20 -23.26
N ASP A 204 -6.09 -23.52 -22.04
CA ASP A 204 -7.33 -23.07 -21.42
C ASP A 204 -7.03 -22.24 -20.16
N MET A 205 -7.23 -20.92 -20.29
CA MET A 205 -6.98 -19.99 -19.19
C MET A 205 -8.05 -20.09 -18.09
N ASP A 206 -9.28 -20.47 -18.43
CA ASP A 206 -10.38 -20.53 -17.47
C ASP A 206 -10.18 -21.74 -16.55
N GLU A 207 -9.83 -22.91 -17.11
CA GLU A 207 -9.47 -24.10 -16.32
C GLU A 207 -8.24 -23.84 -15.43
N ALA A 208 -7.27 -23.06 -15.92
CA ALA A 208 -6.09 -22.68 -15.14
C ALA A 208 -6.49 -21.79 -13.94
N PHE A 209 -7.39 -20.83 -14.15
CA PHE A 209 -7.87 -19.96 -13.09
C PHE A 209 -8.73 -20.70 -12.07
N GLU A 210 -9.58 -21.63 -12.50
CA GLU A 210 -10.37 -22.48 -11.59
C GLU A 210 -9.45 -23.28 -10.66
N LYS A 211 -8.42 -23.96 -11.20
CA LYS A 211 -7.44 -24.70 -10.37
C LYS A 211 -6.68 -23.81 -9.38
N VAL A 212 -6.41 -22.57 -9.77
CA VAL A 212 -5.77 -21.59 -8.89
C VAL A 212 -6.71 -21.16 -7.77
N ASN A 213 -7.98 -20.93 -8.07
CA ASN A 213 -8.98 -20.59 -7.07
C ASN A 213 -9.19 -21.76 -6.09
N ASP A 214 -9.30 -22.99 -6.58
CA ASP A 214 -9.41 -24.19 -5.74
C ASP A 214 -8.19 -24.34 -4.80
N ALA A 215 -6.99 -24.05 -5.31
CA ALA A 215 -5.77 -24.10 -4.50
C ALA A 215 -5.73 -22.98 -3.45
N ILE A 216 -6.20 -21.77 -3.81
CA ILE A 216 -6.39 -20.66 -2.88
C ILE A 216 -7.34 -21.10 -1.75
N ASP A 217 -8.54 -21.56 -2.09
CA ASP A 217 -9.54 -21.93 -1.07
C ASP A 217 -9.04 -23.07 -0.18
N ALA A 218 -8.36 -24.07 -0.74
CA ALA A 218 -7.75 -25.15 0.04
C ALA A 218 -6.65 -24.66 0.99
N ASP A 219 -5.78 -23.73 0.55
CA ASP A 219 -4.78 -23.12 1.42
C ASP A 219 -5.44 -22.28 2.52
N LEU A 220 -6.49 -21.52 2.21
CA LEU A 220 -7.23 -20.72 3.20
C LEU A 220 -7.82 -21.61 4.30
N GLU A 221 -8.53 -22.67 3.90
CA GLU A 221 -9.12 -23.64 4.85
C GLU A 221 -8.03 -24.32 5.68
N SER A 222 -6.94 -24.78 5.05
CA SER A 222 -5.85 -25.47 5.76
C SER A 222 -5.13 -24.55 6.74
N ILE A 223 -4.89 -23.28 6.37
CA ILE A 223 -4.27 -22.31 7.26
C ILE A 223 -5.23 -22.02 8.41
N SER A 224 -6.49 -21.66 8.11
CA SER A 224 -7.49 -21.32 9.14
C SER A 224 -7.66 -22.42 10.18
N ALA A 225 -7.81 -23.67 9.75
CA ALA A 225 -7.96 -24.82 10.65
C ALA A 225 -6.74 -25.00 11.57
N ARG A 226 -5.54 -24.63 11.11
CA ARG A 226 -4.32 -24.64 11.92
C ARG A 226 -4.37 -23.55 12.99
N PHE A 227 -4.84 -22.36 12.64
CA PHE A 227 -4.92 -21.20 13.52
C PHE A 227 -6.07 -21.27 14.53
N ASP A 228 -7.12 -22.05 14.28
CA ASP A 228 -8.20 -22.30 15.25
C ASP A 228 -7.71 -22.90 16.58
N THR A 229 -6.49 -23.48 16.58
CA THR A 229 -5.82 -23.93 17.81
C THR A 229 -5.41 -22.79 18.75
N LEU A 230 -5.41 -21.53 18.28
CA LEU A 230 -5.08 -20.35 19.07
C LEU A 230 -6.26 -19.83 19.90
N GLY A 231 -7.48 -20.31 19.68
CA GLY A 231 -8.67 -19.89 20.40
C GLY A 231 -9.74 -19.26 19.50
N GLU A 232 -10.59 -18.42 20.08
CA GLU A 232 -11.71 -17.81 19.36
C GLU A 232 -11.23 -16.85 18.26
N SER A 233 -11.72 -17.08 17.05
CA SER A 233 -11.45 -16.23 15.89
C SER A 233 -12.44 -15.07 15.80
N GLN A 234 -12.01 -13.93 15.24
CA GLN A 234 -12.88 -12.81 14.89
C GLN A 234 -12.93 -12.62 13.37
N ASN A 235 -14.14 -12.49 12.82
CA ASN A 235 -14.32 -12.16 11.42
C ASN A 235 -14.30 -10.65 11.23
N GLU A 236 -13.37 -10.17 10.42
CA GLU A 236 -13.24 -8.77 10.07
C GLU A 236 -13.48 -8.56 8.57
N ILE A 237 -14.01 -7.40 8.22
CA ILE A 237 -14.17 -6.98 6.83
C ILE A 237 -13.56 -5.60 6.68
N GLY A 238 -12.39 -5.56 6.03
CA GLY A 238 -11.74 -4.36 5.55
C GLY A 238 -12.10 -4.08 4.08
N GLY A 239 -11.76 -2.88 3.59
CA GLY A 239 -11.84 -2.59 2.16
C GLY A 239 -10.49 -2.14 1.64
N ILE A 240 -9.86 -2.86 0.71
CA ILE A 240 -8.56 -2.49 0.14
C ILE A 240 -8.70 -1.28 -0.78
N SER A 241 -9.79 -1.27 -1.58
CA SER A 241 -10.11 -0.27 -2.58
C SER A 241 -11.62 -0.11 -2.77
N ARG A 242 -12.06 0.82 -3.63
CA ARG A 242 -13.47 1.01 -3.96
C ARG A 242 -13.99 -0.20 -4.75
N GLY A 243 -14.67 -1.11 -4.07
CA GLY A 243 -15.29 -2.31 -4.68
C GLY A 243 -14.65 -3.64 -4.29
N MET A 244 -13.46 -3.63 -3.67
CA MET A 244 -12.85 -4.83 -3.08
C MET A 244 -13.03 -4.84 -1.57
N LYS A 245 -13.69 -5.88 -1.06
CA LYS A 245 -13.73 -6.20 0.37
C LYS A 245 -12.67 -7.25 0.66
N GLU A 246 -11.77 -6.93 1.57
CA GLU A 246 -10.86 -7.91 2.16
C GLU A 246 -11.55 -8.50 3.36
N ARG A 247 -11.84 -9.78 3.30
CA ARG A 247 -12.31 -10.52 4.46
C ARG A 247 -11.09 -11.01 5.19
N ALA A 248 -11.11 -10.94 6.51
CA ALA A 248 -10.02 -11.48 7.29
C ALA A 248 -10.57 -12.24 8.49
N VAL A 249 -9.86 -13.31 8.83
CA VAL A 249 -10.06 -14.03 10.09
C VAL A 249 -8.88 -13.66 10.99
N ARG A 250 -9.19 -13.20 12.20
CA ARG A 250 -8.21 -12.74 13.19
C ARG A 250 -8.17 -13.69 14.37
N TRP A 251 -6.98 -14.03 14.82
CA TRP A 251 -6.74 -14.69 16.12
C TRP A 251 -5.74 -13.87 16.91
N ASP A 252 -6.02 -13.66 18.18
CA ASP A 252 -5.14 -12.94 19.10
C ASP A 252 -4.61 -13.90 20.16
N THR A 253 -3.29 -13.93 20.34
CA THR A 253 -2.64 -14.75 21.38
C THR A 253 -1.43 -14.00 21.96
N GLY A 254 -1.53 -13.72 23.26
CA GLY A 254 -0.63 -12.80 23.96
C GLY A 254 -0.53 -11.46 23.24
N ASN A 255 0.69 -11.04 22.90
CA ASN A 255 0.94 -9.76 22.23
C ASN A 255 0.88 -9.87 20.70
N ASN A 256 0.29 -10.91 20.12
CA ASN A 256 0.31 -11.12 18.67
C ASN A 256 -1.11 -11.23 18.12
N SER A 257 -1.34 -10.55 17.00
CA SER A 257 -2.51 -10.74 16.15
C SER A 257 -2.11 -11.39 14.85
N PHE A 258 -2.82 -12.46 14.51
CA PHE A 258 -2.69 -13.21 13.27
C PHE A 258 -3.89 -12.89 12.39
N TRP A 259 -3.65 -12.19 11.29
CA TRP A 259 -4.69 -11.69 10.41
C TRP A 259 -4.59 -12.38 9.06
N LEU A 260 -5.42 -13.42 8.86
CA LEU A 260 -5.49 -14.16 7.61
C LEU A 260 -6.51 -13.49 6.70
N ALA A 261 -6.01 -12.65 5.81
CA ALA A 261 -6.79 -11.88 4.87
C ALA A 261 -6.93 -12.61 3.53
N ALA A 262 -8.14 -12.61 2.99
CA ALA A 262 -8.46 -13.17 1.69
C ALA A 262 -9.33 -12.20 0.89
N VAL A 263 -9.07 -12.15 -0.41
CA VAL A 263 -10.02 -11.70 -1.41
C VAL A 263 -10.38 -12.91 -2.25
N GLU A 264 -11.67 -13.20 -2.31
CA GLU A 264 -12.26 -14.32 -3.04
C GLU A 264 -11.71 -14.39 -4.47
N ASN A 265 -11.21 -15.56 -4.87
CA ASN A 265 -10.61 -15.83 -6.19
C ASN A 265 -9.42 -14.95 -6.57
N GLU A 266 -8.75 -14.30 -5.62
CA GLU A 266 -7.70 -13.32 -5.92
C GLU A 266 -6.41 -13.56 -5.12
N TYR A 267 -6.45 -13.58 -3.78
CA TYR A 267 -5.26 -13.83 -2.97
C TYR A 267 -5.54 -14.25 -1.53
N ILE A 268 -4.51 -14.78 -0.87
CA ILE A 268 -4.44 -15.01 0.59
C ILE A 268 -3.15 -14.44 1.15
N ALA A 269 -3.27 -13.64 2.21
CA ALA A 269 -2.15 -13.10 2.95
C ALA A 269 -2.32 -13.30 4.45
N LEU A 270 -1.26 -13.73 5.13
CA LEU A 270 -1.17 -13.71 6.59
C LEU A 270 -0.38 -12.49 7.02
N ARG A 271 -0.96 -11.64 7.86
CA ARG A 271 -0.26 -10.54 8.52
C ARG A 271 -0.14 -10.83 10.00
N ILE A 272 1.06 -10.65 10.56
CA ILE A 272 1.34 -10.82 11.98
C ILE A 272 1.80 -9.49 12.52
N MET A 273 1.09 -8.96 13.52
CA MET A 273 1.30 -7.61 14.05
C MET A 273 0.89 -7.49 15.52
N PRO A 274 1.25 -6.41 16.22
CA PRO A 274 0.69 -6.11 17.53
C PRO A 274 -0.85 -5.93 17.47
N PRO A 275 -1.61 -6.35 18.50
CA PRO A 275 -3.06 -6.17 18.57
C PRO A 275 -3.52 -4.74 18.33
N GLU A 276 -2.80 -3.75 18.86
CA GLU A 276 -3.17 -2.34 18.71
C GLU A 276 -3.08 -1.89 17.25
N LEU A 277 -2.16 -2.48 16.47
CA LEU A 277 -2.05 -2.24 15.04
C LEU A 277 -3.15 -2.97 14.27
N ALA A 278 -3.50 -4.19 14.68
CA ALA A 278 -4.59 -4.96 14.08
C ALA A 278 -5.95 -4.28 14.28
N ASP A 279 -6.21 -3.66 15.44
CA ASP A 279 -7.46 -2.93 15.76
C ASP A 279 -7.73 -1.76 14.81
N THR A 280 -6.69 -1.26 14.13
CA THR A 280 -6.78 -0.20 13.14
C THR A 280 -6.67 -0.70 11.70
N TRP A 281 -6.65 -2.03 11.49
CA TRP A 281 -6.37 -2.69 10.21
C TRP A 281 -5.03 -2.29 9.61
N GLY A 282 -4.01 -2.10 10.44
CA GLY A 282 -2.68 -1.65 10.02
C GLY A 282 -2.61 -0.19 9.56
N ARG A 283 -3.68 0.60 9.75
CA ARG A 283 -3.69 2.01 9.34
C ARG A 283 -2.62 2.78 10.13
N PRO A 284 -1.89 3.70 9.47
CA PRO A 284 -1.01 4.58 10.18
C PRO A 284 -1.81 5.51 11.09
N GLU A 285 -1.19 5.96 12.18
CA GLU A 285 -1.71 7.09 12.94
C GLU A 285 -1.88 8.30 12.02
N TYR A 286 -2.97 9.05 12.22
CA TYR A 286 -3.20 10.26 11.44
C TYR A 286 -2.07 11.27 11.68
N GLN A 287 -1.48 11.76 10.60
CA GLN A 287 -0.50 12.84 10.62
C GLN A 287 -1.03 14.01 9.80
N SER A 288 -0.93 15.23 10.34
CA SER A 288 -1.28 16.44 9.61
C SER A 288 -0.36 16.65 8.42
N ASP A 289 -0.89 17.27 7.36
CA ASP A 289 -0.15 17.55 6.12
C ASP A 289 1.13 18.35 6.41
N GLU A 290 1.07 19.26 7.39
CA GLU A 290 2.24 20.03 7.82
C GLU A 290 3.34 19.16 8.44
N THR A 291 2.96 18.17 9.26
CA THR A 291 3.93 17.24 9.86
C THR A 291 4.61 16.41 8.79
N VAL A 292 3.84 15.89 7.82
CA VAL A 292 4.39 15.08 6.72
C VAL A 292 5.26 15.93 5.80
N ARG A 293 4.84 17.17 5.50
CA ARG A 293 5.63 18.12 4.69
C ARG A 293 6.97 18.43 5.34
N GLN A 294 6.99 18.71 6.64
CA GLN A 294 8.23 18.96 7.37
C GLN A 294 9.15 17.73 7.37
N ALA A 295 8.60 16.55 7.61
CA ALA A 295 9.35 15.30 7.57
C ALA A 295 9.93 15.02 6.17
N ALA A 296 9.17 15.26 5.11
CA ALA A 296 9.61 15.10 3.73
C ALA A 296 10.72 16.09 3.37
N ALA A 297 10.54 17.38 3.67
CA ALA A 297 11.55 18.41 3.41
C ALA A 297 12.88 18.13 4.16
N ALA A 298 12.82 17.57 5.38
CA ALA A 298 14.01 17.21 6.15
C ALA A 298 14.89 16.13 5.47
N ASN A 299 14.32 15.33 4.57
CA ASN A 299 15.02 14.32 3.80
C ASN A 299 15.75 14.88 2.57
N VAL A 300 15.52 16.13 2.17
CA VAL A 300 16.22 16.76 1.05
C VAL A 300 17.63 17.14 1.48
N LYS A 301 18.64 16.74 0.70
CA LYS A 301 20.05 17.12 0.90
C LYS A 301 20.66 17.63 -0.39
N GLU A 302 21.42 18.71 -0.25
CA GLU A 302 22.30 19.22 -1.30
C GLU A 302 23.76 18.87 -0.98
N ASN A 303 24.51 18.37 -1.95
CA ASN A 303 25.95 18.13 -1.82
C ASN A 303 26.79 19.22 -2.53
N LYS A 304 28.11 19.24 -2.29
CA LYS A 304 29.02 20.24 -2.89
C LYS A 304 29.12 20.17 -4.43
N PHE A 305 28.73 19.03 -5.03
CA PHE A 305 28.69 18.87 -6.48
C PHE A 305 27.42 19.50 -7.10
N GLY A 306 26.44 19.86 -6.25
CA GLY A 306 25.16 20.45 -6.65
C GLY A 306 24.04 19.43 -6.83
N ASP A 307 24.19 18.20 -6.32
CA ASP A 307 23.10 17.21 -6.32
C ASP A 307 22.12 17.57 -5.21
N VAL A 308 20.86 17.75 -5.57
CA VAL A 308 19.74 17.85 -4.64
C VAL A 308 19.00 16.52 -4.69
N LEU A 309 18.99 15.77 -3.58
CA LEU A 309 18.45 14.42 -3.50
C LEU A 309 17.51 14.27 -2.31
N ILE A 310 16.40 13.55 -2.51
CA ILE A 310 15.58 13.03 -1.43
C ILE A 310 16.23 11.77 -0.86
N GLN A 311 16.49 11.76 0.44
CA GLN A 311 17.03 10.62 1.17
C GLN A 311 15.92 9.80 1.84
N ASN A 312 16.28 8.66 2.43
CA ASN A 312 15.40 7.82 3.25
C ASN A 312 14.15 7.27 2.54
N ILE A 313 14.10 7.24 1.20
CA ILE A 313 13.06 6.51 0.48
C ILE A 313 13.39 5.01 0.56
N PRO A 314 12.53 4.18 1.18
CA PRO A 314 12.82 2.76 1.28
C PRO A 314 12.87 2.10 -0.11
N MET A 315 13.75 1.12 -0.26
CA MET A 315 13.72 0.22 -1.40
C MET A 315 12.59 -0.80 -1.24
N VAL A 316 11.90 -1.09 -2.35
CA VAL A 316 10.98 -2.22 -2.49
C VAL A 316 11.38 -2.89 -3.80
N ASN A 317 11.81 -4.14 -3.72
CA ASN A 317 12.20 -4.89 -4.90
C ASN A 317 10.95 -5.51 -5.54
N GLN A 318 10.64 -5.15 -6.78
CA GLN A 318 9.46 -5.68 -7.48
C GLN A 318 9.54 -7.20 -7.75
N GLY A 319 10.71 -7.80 -7.60
CA GLY A 319 10.92 -9.22 -7.86
C GLY A 319 10.81 -9.56 -9.36
N PRO A 320 10.47 -10.80 -9.71
CA PRO A 320 10.53 -11.29 -11.09
C PRO A 320 9.39 -10.82 -12.00
N LYS A 321 8.40 -10.08 -11.47
CA LYS A 321 7.18 -9.69 -12.17
C LYS A 321 7.13 -8.22 -12.53
N GLY A 322 6.22 -7.85 -13.44
CA GLY A 322 5.94 -6.47 -13.88
C GLY A 322 5.27 -5.60 -12.81
N TYR A 323 5.74 -5.67 -11.57
CA TYR A 323 5.17 -4.98 -10.39
C TYR A 323 5.79 -3.60 -10.16
N CYS A 324 6.32 -2.96 -11.21
CA CYS A 324 6.95 -1.65 -11.11
C CYS A 324 6.02 -0.59 -10.53
N VAL A 325 4.72 -0.64 -10.87
CA VAL A 325 3.69 0.25 -10.32
C VAL A 325 3.50 0.05 -8.81
N PRO A 326 3.03 -1.11 -8.33
CA PRO A 326 2.77 -1.28 -6.90
C PRO A 326 4.05 -1.20 -6.05
N ALA A 327 5.22 -1.59 -6.57
CA ALA A 327 6.49 -1.41 -5.87
C ALA A 327 6.79 0.06 -5.63
N THR A 328 6.70 0.88 -6.68
CA THR A 328 6.97 2.32 -6.61
C THR A 328 5.99 3.04 -5.67
N ILE A 329 4.71 2.66 -5.72
CA ILE A 329 3.70 3.22 -4.82
C ILE A 329 3.94 2.80 -3.36
N GLU A 330 4.34 1.55 -3.08
CA GLU A 330 4.75 1.13 -1.73
C GLU A 330 5.90 2.01 -1.22
N ARG A 331 6.90 2.30 -2.06
CA ARG A 331 8.05 3.15 -1.69
C ARG A 331 7.60 4.56 -1.29
N CYS A 332 6.73 5.18 -2.08
CA CYS A 332 6.18 6.51 -1.78
C CYS A 332 5.32 6.52 -0.51
N LEU A 333 4.44 5.53 -0.33
CA LEU A 333 3.60 5.41 0.87
C LEU A 333 4.46 5.23 2.13
N ARG A 334 5.42 4.29 2.09
CA ARG A 334 6.31 4.04 3.23
C ARG A 334 7.20 5.24 3.53
N TYR A 335 7.67 5.96 2.52
CA TYR A 335 8.40 7.22 2.71
C TYR A 335 7.55 8.26 3.49
N MET A 336 6.23 8.28 3.28
CA MET A 336 5.28 9.11 4.03
C MET A 336 4.80 8.49 5.35
N GLY A 337 5.45 7.42 5.82
CA GLY A 337 5.10 6.73 7.08
C GLY A 337 3.90 5.80 7.01
N ILE A 338 3.32 5.60 5.82
CA ILE A 338 2.15 4.75 5.59
C ILE A 338 2.61 3.31 5.35
N ARG A 339 2.09 2.36 6.13
CA ARG A 339 2.35 0.93 5.91
C ARG A 339 1.69 0.49 4.61
N ALA A 340 2.43 -0.22 3.79
CA ALA A 340 1.95 -0.72 2.51
C ALA A 340 2.70 -1.99 2.13
N ASP A 341 2.05 -2.84 1.34
CA ASP A 341 2.62 -4.03 0.74
C ASP A 341 2.27 -4.03 -0.75
N MET A 342 3.30 -4.06 -1.59
CA MET A 342 3.22 -4.12 -3.05
C MET A 342 2.24 -5.19 -3.52
N TYR A 343 2.15 -6.36 -2.87
CA TYR A 343 1.23 -7.40 -3.32
C TYR A 343 -0.23 -7.04 -3.04
N THR A 344 -0.52 -6.37 -1.92
CA THR A 344 -1.86 -5.84 -1.65
C THR A 344 -2.21 -4.70 -2.62
N LEU A 345 -1.24 -3.84 -2.96
CA LEU A 345 -1.42 -2.75 -3.92
C LEU A 345 -1.62 -3.24 -5.36
N ALA A 346 -0.93 -4.31 -5.76
CA ALA A 346 -1.09 -4.93 -7.07
C ALA A 346 -2.55 -5.33 -7.29
N MET A 347 -3.18 -5.90 -6.27
CA MET A 347 -4.60 -6.27 -6.32
C MET A 347 -5.51 -5.06 -6.44
N ALA A 348 -5.27 -4.00 -5.67
CA ALA A 348 -6.05 -2.76 -5.79
C ALA A 348 -5.98 -2.17 -7.21
N GLY A 349 -4.80 -2.25 -7.85
CA GLY A 349 -4.57 -1.79 -9.21
C GLY A 349 -5.20 -2.66 -10.29
N SER A 350 -5.41 -3.96 -10.05
CA SER A 350 -6.00 -4.92 -11.00
C SER A 350 -7.53 -5.06 -10.91
N THR A 351 -8.22 -4.17 -10.20
CA THR A 351 -9.65 -4.28 -9.82
C THR A 351 -10.70 -4.13 -10.91
N THR A 352 -10.31 -3.86 -12.16
CA THR A 352 -11.28 -3.88 -13.26
C THR A 352 -11.32 -5.28 -13.87
N ILE A 353 -12.49 -5.89 -13.92
CA ILE A 353 -12.71 -7.14 -14.66
C ILE A 353 -12.39 -6.83 -16.14
N GLY A 354 -11.31 -7.41 -16.66
CA GLY A 354 -10.69 -7.03 -17.94
C GLY A 354 -9.65 -5.90 -17.87
N GLY A 355 -9.06 -5.68 -16.69
CA GLY A 355 -8.22 -4.53 -16.33
C GLY A 355 -7.06 -4.26 -17.26
N GLY A 356 -6.90 -2.99 -17.63
CA GLY A 356 -6.03 -2.55 -18.71
C GLY A 356 -4.54 -2.84 -18.50
N THR A 357 -3.83 -3.06 -19.61
CA THR A 357 -2.36 -3.12 -19.68
C THR A 357 -1.70 -1.75 -19.45
N ARG A 358 -2.47 -0.70 -19.13
CA ARG A 358 -1.99 0.69 -19.04
C ARG A 358 -1.67 1.05 -17.60
N LEU A 359 -0.48 1.60 -17.39
CA LEU A 359 0.02 2.01 -16.06
C LEU A 359 -0.96 2.94 -15.33
N SER A 360 -1.64 3.84 -16.05
CA SER A 360 -2.63 4.77 -15.49
C SER A 360 -3.78 4.08 -14.75
N ASP A 361 -4.23 2.93 -15.26
CA ASP A 361 -5.39 2.22 -14.71
C ASP A 361 -5.00 1.56 -13.37
N ILE A 362 -3.78 0.99 -13.33
CA ILE A 362 -3.21 0.40 -12.12
C ILE A 362 -3.02 1.48 -11.04
N ILE A 363 -2.47 2.63 -11.43
CA ILE A 363 -2.27 3.77 -10.52
C ILE A 363 -3.61 4.26 -9.97
N GLU A 364 -4.62 4.48 -10.82
CA GLU A 364 -5.95 4.91 -10.37
C GLU A 364 -6.61 3.89 -9.43
N GLY A 365 -6.45 2.59 -9.68
CA GLY A 365 -6.94 1.54 -8.79
C GLY A 365 -6.37 1.64 -7.36
N THR A 366 -5.11 2.06 -7.23
CA THR A 366 -4.47 2.28 -5.92
C THR A 366 -4.85 3.59 -5.25
N SER A 367 -5.43 4.57 -5.96
CA SER A 367 -5.76 5.91 -5.41
C SER A 367 -6.69 5.83 -4.18
N SER A 368 -7.57 4.83 -4.14
CA SER A 368 -8.46 4.59 -3.01
C SER A 368 -7.72 4.16 -1.74
N TYR A 369 -6.63 3.40 -1.87
CA TYR A 369 -5.75 3.04 -0.76
C TYR A 369 -5.04 4.28 -0.20
N VAL A 370 -4.57 5.16 -1.09
CA VAL A 370 -3.95 6.45 -0.73
C VAL A 370 -4.94 7.33 0.05
N ARG A 371 -6.18 7.46 -0.44
CA ARG A 371 -7.25 8.22 0.22
C ARG A 371 -7.61 7.68 1.61
N ARG A 372 -7.62 6.36 1.80
CA ARG A 372 -7.86 5.74 3.12
C ARG A 372 -6.77 6.04 4.13
N SER A 373 -5.58 6.39 3.65
CA SER A 373 -4.45 6.84 4.46
C SER A 373 -4.41 8.35 4.65
N SER A 374 -5.54 9.03 4.39
CA SER A 374 -5.69 10.49 4.48
C SER A 374 -4.75 11.28 3.55
N ARG A 375 -4.32 10.68 2.44
CA ARG A 375 -3.51 11.34 1.41
C ARG A 375 -4.26 11.39 0.07
N LYS A 376 -3.70 12.10 -0.90
CA LYS A 376 -4.26 12.19 -2.24
C LYS A 376 -3.21 11.83 -3.28
N MET A 377 -3.60 11.03 -4.26
CA MET A 377 -2.79 10.82 -5.44
C MET A 377 -3.13 11.92 -6.47
N GLU A 378 -2.12 12.63 -6.95
CA GLU A 378 -2.27 13.66 -7.98
C GLU A 378 -1.47 13.32 -9.22
N THR A 379 -1.98 13.73 -10.38
CA THR A 379 -1.34 13.57 -11.68
C THR A 379 -0.82 14.93 -12.14
N ILE A 380 0.43 14.95 -12.59
CA ILE A 380 1.09 16.12 -13.16
C ILE A 380 1.40 15.79 -14.61
N SER A 381 1.03 16.67 -15.53
CA SER A 381 1.30 16.53 -16.97
C SER A 381 2.25 17.64 -17.38
N ASP A 382 3.53 17.33 -17.47
CA ASP A 382 4.59 18.28 -17.81
C ASP A 382 5.82 17.51 -18.34
N ASP A 383 6.78 18.26 -18.89
CA ASP A 383 8.04 17.73 -19.43
C ASP A 383 9.01 17.38 -18.29
N VAL A 384 9.96 16.47 -18.55
CA VAL A 384 11.01 16.14 -17.57
C VAL A 384 12.12 17.21 -17.63
N SER A 385 11.93 18.28 -16.88
CA SER A 385 12.90 19.39 -16.79
C SER A 385 13.39 19.63 -15.36
N ILE A 386 14.54 20.29 -15.20
CA ILE A 386 15.01 20.73 -13.86
C ILE A 386 13.96 21.59 -13.18
N LYS A 387 13.29 22.47 -13.92
CA LYS A 387 12.26 23.37 -13.38
C LYS A 387 11.12 22.54 -12.76
N THR A 388 10.47 21.72 -13.58
CA THR A 388 9.35 20.86 -13.16
C THR A 388 9.75 19.95 -12.00
N VAL A 389 10.92 19.30 -12.09
CA VAL A 389 11.39 18.38 -11.05
C VAL A 389 11.68 19.11 -9.73
N SER A 390 12.34 20.27 -9.78
CA SER A 390 12.72 21.01 -8.56
C SER A 390 11.51 21.47 -7.74
N GLU A 391 10.38 21.78 -8.38
CA GLU A 391 9.15 22.20 -7.70
C GLU A 391 8.66 21.18 -6.66
N TYR A 392 8.93 19.89 -6.87
CA TYR A 392 8.53 18.79 -5.97
C TYR A 392 9.68 18.26 -5.12
N ILE A 393 10.86 18.11 -5.72
CA ILE A 393 12.04 17.58 -5.01
C ILE A 393 12.44 18.49 -3.85
N ASP A 394 12.36 19.81 -4.00
CA ASP A 394 12.74 20.76 -2.94
C ASP A 394 11.80 20.68 -1.73
N GLN A 395 10.58 20.18 -1.93
CA GLN A 395 9.61 19.90 -0.87
C GLN A 395 9.74 18.49 -0.30
N GLY A 396 10.67 17.69 -0.81
CA GLY A 396 10.86 16.30 -0.44
C GLY A 396 9.81 15.35 -1.00
N GLN A 397 9.09 15.73 -2.06
CA GLN A 397 8.11 14.86 -2.73
C GLN A 397 8.75 14.13 -3.93
N PRO A 398 8.92 12.80 -3.86
CA PRO A 398 9.39 12.04 -5.02
C PRO A 398 8.30 11.98 -6.10
N LEU A 399 8.71 12.12 -7.36
CA LEU A 399 7.81 11.99 -8.51
C LEU A 399 7.78 10.55 -9.00
N MET A 400 6.60 9.92 -9.03
CA MET A 400 6.40 8.65 -9.71
C MET A 400 6.28 8.91 -11.21
N TRP A 401 7.31 8.57 -11.96
CA TRP A 401 7.49 8.95 -13.36
C TRP A 401 7.17 7.78 -14.29
N THR A 402 6.18 7.96 -15.18
CA THR A 402 5.85 6.98 -16.22
C THR A 402 6.74 7.20 -17.44
N MET A 403 7.41 6.13 -17.88
CA MET A 403 8.46 6.22 -18.90
C MET A 403 8.58 4.92 -19.71
N TYR A 404 9.36 4.94 -20.80
CA TYR A 404 9.66 3.77 -21.62
C TYR A 404 11.08 3.25 -21.34
N SER A 405 11.20 2.16 -20.57
CA SER A 405 12.49 1.66 -20.03
C SER A 405 13.28 0.84 -21.05
N THR A 406 13.62 1.46 -22.19
CA THR A 406 14.28 0.77 -23.29
C THR A 406 15.71 0.32 -22.94
N ASN A 407 16.24 -0.63 -23.70
CA ASN A 407 17.65 -1.04 -23.61
C ASN A 407 18.62 0.13 -23.91
N ALA A 408 18.23 1.09 -24.75
CA ALA A 408 19.02 2.28 -25.04
C ALA A 408 19.10 3.20 -23.81
N TYR A 409 17.94 3.51 -23.22
CA TYR A 409 17.85 4.27 -21.97
C TYR A 409 18.69 3.63 -20.85
N ASN A 410 18.50 2.33 -20.61
CA ASN A 410 19.21 1.64 -19.54
C ASN A 410 20.72 1.64 -19.73
N ARG A 411 21.22 1.51 -20.96
CA ARG A 411 22.67 1.60 -21.26
C ARG A 411 23.22 2.99 -20.94
N ILE A 412 22.52 4.04 -21.34
CA ILE A 412 22.93 5.42 -21.12
C ILE A 412 22.93 5.75 -19.63
N ALA A 413 21.80 5.52 -18.94
CA ALA A 413 21.69 5.79 -17.50
C ALA A 413 22.77 5.05 -16.70
N ASN A 414 23.05 3.79 -17.03
CA ASN A 414 24.11 3.01 -16.40
C ASN A 414 25.51 3.58 -16.69
N SER A 415 25.78 4.02 -17.93
CA SER A 415 27.05 4.61 -18.34
C SER A 415 27.33 5.93 -17.60
N ILE A 416 26.35 6.84 -17.63
CA ILE A 416 26.40 8.13 -16.92
C ILE A 416 26.63 7.85 -15.43
N THR A 417 25.77 7.06 -14.80
CA THR A 417 25.87 6.74 -13.37
C THR A 417 27.22 6.17 -12.98
N LYS A 418 27.77 5.23 -13.77
CA LYS A 418 29.06 4.60 -13.48
C LYS A 418 30.21 5.60 -13.54
N GLN A 419 30.27 6.41 -14.59
CA GLN A 419 31.36 7.37 -14.81
C GLN A 419 31.26 8.56 -13.84
N ARG A 420 30.04 8.96 -13.48
CA ARG A 420 29.76 10.08 -12.56
C ARG A 420 30.26 9.85 -11.14
N ARG A 421 30.38 8.60 -10.67
CA ARG A 421 30.78 8.28 -9.28
C ARG A 421 32.12 8.91 -8.84
N GLY A 422 33.02 9.16 -9.78
CA GLY A 422 34.31 9.80 -9.51
C GLY A 422 34.34 11.31 -9.77
N ALA A 423 33.23 11.90 -10.22
CA ALA A 423 33.18 13.31 -10.56
C ALA A 423 33.18 14.19 -9.30
N THR A 424 34.08 15.16 -9.26
CA THR A 424 34.22 16.12 -8.15
C THR A 424 34.09 17.57 -8.60
N ASP A 425 34.28 17.84 -9.90
CA ASP A 425 34.08 19.13 -10.53
C ASP A 425 33.01 19.00 -11.62
N TYR A 426 31.91 19.73 -11.48
CA TYR A 426 30.78 19.67 -12.42
C TYR A 426 31.17 20.21 -13.81
N LYS A 427 32.13 21.14 -13.93
CA LYS A 427 32.54 21.70 -15.22
C LYS A 427 33.31 20.67 -16.05
N GLU A 428 34.20 19.92 -15.41
CA GLU A 428 34.90 18.81 -16.06
C GLU A 428 33.93 17.67 -16.35
N TRP A 429 33.03 17.33 -15.42
CA TRP A 429 32.00 16.34 -15.66
C TRP A 429 31.13 16.65 -16.88
N ARG A 430 30.73 17.92 -17.07
CA ARG A 430 29.97 18.32 -18.28
C ARG A 430 30.72 18.05 -19.58
N LYS A 431 32.06 18.06 -19.59
CA LYS A 431 32.84 17.67 -20.78
C LYS A 431 32.73 16.16 -21.00
N THR A 432 32.97 15.36 -19.97
CA THR A 432 32.82 13.90 -20.02
C THR A 432 31.42 13.49 -20.43
N LEU A 433 30.39 14.12 -19.86
CA LEU A 433 28.99 13.87 -20.18
C LEU A 433 28.73 14.14 -21.67
N ARG A 434 29.22 15.25 -22.24
CA ARG A 434 29.09 15.51 -23.68
C ARG A 434 29.73 14.41 -24.54
N ASP A 435 30.89 13.88 -24.15
CA ASP A 435 31.53 12.77 -24.87
C ASP A 435 30.70 11.48 -24.78
N ILE A 436 30.13 11.16 -23.61
CA ILE A 436 29.22 10.02 -23.44
C ILE A 436 28.00 10.17 -24.35
N LEU A 437 27.42 11.37 -24.42
CA LEU A 437 26.21 11.64 -25.19
C LEU A 437 26.46 11.64 -26.71
N ARG A 438 27.64 12.08 -27.16
CA ARG A 438 28.01 12.04 -28.59
C ARG A 438 27.95 10.62 -29.16
N ASP A 439 28.35 9.64 -28.37
CA ASP A 439 28.43 8.23 -28.78
C ASP A 439 27.20 7.43 -28.31
N ALA A 440 26.19 8.10 -27.74
CA ALA A 440 24.98 7.47 -27.23
C ALA A 440 24.00 7.11 -28.38
N PRO A 441 23.27 5.99 -28.26
CA PRO A 441 22.20 5.69 -29.21
C PRO A 441 21.04 6.67 -29.07
N ASP A 442 20.28 6.87 -30.15
CA ASP A 442 19.03 7.61 -30.11
C ASP A 442 18.05 6.97 -29.11
N LEU A 443 17.37 7.83 -28.36
CA LEU A 443 16.31 7.43 -27.44
C LEU A 443 14.97 7.55 -28.15
N LEU A 444 14.38 6.41 -28.48
CA LEU A 444 13.05 6.32 -29.07
C LEU A 444 12.10 5.65 -28.08
N PRO A 445 10.91 6.23 -27.84
CA PRO A 445 9.84 5.58 -27.10
C PRO A 445 9.47 4.21 -27.67
N ASP A 446 9.43 3.19 -26.82
CA ASP A 446 8.87 1.87 -27.14
C ASP A 446 7.66 1.61 -26.25
N ARG A 447 6.46 1.68 -26.84
CA ARG A 447 5.19 1.53 -26.13
C ARG A 447 4.99 0.15 -25.48
N THR A 448 5.79 -0.84 -25.85
CA THR A 448 5.78 -2.16 -25.22
C THR A 448 6.63 -2.23 -23.96
N GLN A 449 7.48 -1.23 -23.71
CA GLN A 449 8.40 -1.16 -22.57
C GLN A 449 7.98 -0.09 -21.56
N GLY A 450 6.67 0.10 -21.37
CA GLY A 450 6.13 1.00 -20.34
C GLY A 450 6.58 0.59 -18.95
N HIS A 451 7.03 1.56 -18.16
CA HIS A 451 7.56 1.36 -16.81
C HIS A 451 7.17 2.53 -15.89
N LEU A 452 7.12 2.26 -14.59
CA LEU A 452 7.02 3.29 -13.55
C LEU A 452 8.29 3.23 -12.69
N CYS A 453 9.00 4.34 -12.60
CA CYS A 453 10.11 4.53 -11.67
C CYS A 453 9.93 5.85 -10.92
N MET A 454 10.91 6.26 -10.10
CA MET A 454 10.84 7.54 -9.39
C MET A 454 11.92 8.50 -9.88
N ILE A 455 11.59 9.79 -9.93
CA ILE A 455 12.57 10.88 -9.87
C ILE A 455 12.70 11.28 -8.40
N VAL A 456 13.94 11.26 -7.90
CA VAL A 456 14.28 11.47 -6.49
C VAL A 456 15.26 12.63 -6.30
N GLY A 457 15.60 13.35 -7.36
CA GLY A 457 16.49 14.49 -7.29
C GLY A 457 16.94 15.02 -8.64
N TYR A 458 17.83 16.01 -8.59
CA TYR A 458 18.37 16.66 -9.77
C TYR A 458 19.75 17.28 -9.49
N ASN A 459 20.45 17.68 -10.55
CA ASN A 459 21.61 18.54 -10.49
C ASN A 459 21.50 19.63 -11.56
N LYS A 460 21.30 20.88 -11.12
CA LYS A 460 21.12 22.04 -12.02
C LYS A 460 22.40 22.42 -12.76
N ASN A 461 23.58 22.16 -12.16
CA ASN A 461 24.85 22.52 -12.78
C ASN A 461 25.16 21.65 -14.00
N THR A 462 24.68 20.41 -13.99
CA THR A 462 24.97 19.40 -15.03
C THR A 462 23.76 19.08 -15.91
N ASP A 463 22.57 19.61 -15.57
CA ASP A 463 21.29 19.36 -16.22
C ASP A 463 20.89 17.86 -16.19
N GLU A 464 21.12 17.24 -15.02
CA GLU A 464 20.87 15.81 -14.79
C GLU A 464 19.74 15.58 -13.80
N ILE A 465 19.00 14.50 -14.00
CA ILE A 465 17.91 13.99 -13.15
C ILE A 465 18.40 12.73 -12.44
N ALA A 466 18.11 12.64 -11.14
CA ALA A 466 18.34 11.46 -10.33
C ALA A 466 17.10 10.57 -10.34
N VAL A 467 17.24 9.34 -10.83
CA VAL A 467 16.16 8.37 -10.96
C VAL A 467 16.41 7.15 -10.07
N SER A 468 15.33 6.56 -9.57
CA SER A 468 15.36 5.40 -8.67
C SER A 468 14.39 4.33 -9.16
N ASP A 469 14.89 3.12 -9.36
CA ASP A 469 14.09 1.99 -9.85
C ASP A 469 13.82 0.97 -8.75
N SER A 470 12.77 0.16 -8.92
CA SER A 470 12.37 -0.90 -7.99
C SER A 470 13.05 -2.25 -8.27
N TRP A 471 14.11 -2.28 -9.09
CA TRP A 471 14.91 -3.48 -9.38
C TRP A 471 15.99 -3.78 -8.33
N GLY A 472 15.87 -3.18 -7.14
CA GLY A 472 16.75 -3.41 -6.00
C GLY A 472 17.95 -2.46 -5.91
N PRO A 473 18.88 -2.72 -4.97
CA PRO A 473 19.87 -1.72 -4.52
C PRO A 473 20.80 -1.16 -5.60
N ARG A 474 21.06 -1.91 -6.69
CA ARG A 474 21.90 -1.42 -7.80
C ARG A 474 21.25 -0.29 -8.60
N TYR A 475 19.93 -0.16 -8.51
CA TYR A 475 19.11 0.80 -9.22
C TYR A 475 18.51 1.86 -8.30
N GLU A 476 18.93 1.89 -7.03
CA GLU A 476 18.46 2.85 -6.02
C GLU A 476 18.73 4.30 -6.43
N LEU A 477 19.85 4.56 -7.10
CA LEU A 477 20.20 5.87 -7.63
C LEU A 477 20.94 5.74 -8.96
N ARG A 478 20.33 6.25 -10.02
CA ARG A 478 20.94 6.43 -11.34
C ARG A 478 20.77 7.87 -11.80
N TRP A 479 21.58 8.26 -12.77
CA TRP A 479 21.60 9.60 -13.35
C TRP A 479 21.40 9.53 -14.86
N ILE A 480 20.66 10.51 -15.38
CA ILE A 480 20.43 10.75 -16.81
C ILE A 480 20.27 12.25 -17.03
N THR A 481 20.46 12.78 -18.24
CA THR A 481 20.15 14.21 -18.50
C THR A 481 18.65 14.46 -18.51
N ALA A 482 18.24 15.71 -18.23
CA ALA A 482 16.84 16.12 -18.31
C ALA A 482 16.26 15.87 -19.72
N GLU A 483 16.99 16.28 -20.76
CA GLU A 483 16.63 16.04 -22.17
C GLU A 483 16.40 14.55 -22.47
N GLN A 484 17.31 13.68 -22.05
CA GLN A 484 17.19 12.24 -22.31
C GLN A 484 16.06 11.59 -21.50
N ALA A 485 15.82 12.06 -20.28
CA ALA A 485 14.68 11.62 -19.49
C ALA A 485 13.38 12.01 -20.19
N ASP A 486 13.28 13.24 -20.69
CA ASP A 486 12.11 13.73 -21.39
C ASP A 486 11.81 12.92 -22.68
N MET A 487 12.84 12.60 -23.47
CA MET A 487 12.71 11.77 -24.68
C MET A 487 12.07 10.40 -24.45
N VAL A 488 12.19 9.84 -23.24
CA VAL A 488 11.60 8.52 -22.89
C VAL A 488 10.41 8.65 -21.95
N SER A 489 9.98 9.87 -21.64
CA SER A 489 8.84 10.14 -20.77
C SER A 489 7.52 9.76 -21.46
N GLN A 490 6.54 9.36 -20.67
CA GLN A 490 5.14 9.27 -21.13
C GLN A 490 4.40 10.61 -20.95
N GLY A 491 5.06 11.65 -20.44
CA GLY A 491 4.50 12.99 -20.22
C GLY A 491 3.62 13.08 -18.98
N SER A 492 3.78 12.16 -18.02
CA SER A 492 3.00 12.18 -16.78
C SER A 492 3.85 11.78 -15.58
N PHE A 493 3.61 12.48 -14.48
CA PHE A 493 4.09 12.12 -13.15
C PHE A 493 2.90 11.94 -12.23
N TYR A 494 3.13 11.18 -11.17
CA TYR A 494 2.20 11.07 -10.07
C TYR A 494 2.91 11.41 -8.77
N ILE A 495 2.19 12.05 -7.86
CA ILE A 495 2.64 12.29 -6.50
C ILE A 495 1.61 11.79 -5.51
N ILE A 496 2.06 11.54 -4.30
CA ILE A 496 1.17 11.46 -3.14
C ILE A 496 1.31 12.81 -2.42
N ASP A 497 0.24 13.60 -2.48
CA ASP A 497 0.17 14.90 -1.84
C ASP A 497 0.03 14.76 -0.32
N PHE A 498 0.48 15.80 0.39
CA PHE A 498 0.59 15.83 1.85
C PHE A 498 -0.76 15.78 2.56
#